data_AF-A0A2V5Q496-F1
#
_entry.id   AF-A0A2V5Q496-F1
#
_cell.length_a   1.000
_cell.length_b   1.000
_cell.length_c   1.000
_cell.angle_alpha   90.00
_cell.angle_beta   90.00
_cell.angle_gamma   90.00
#
_symmetry.space_group_name_H-M   'P 1'
#
loop_
_entity.id
_entity.type
_entity.pdbx_description
1 polymer ?
#
loop_
_entity_poly.entity_id
_entity_poly.type
_entity_poly.pdbx_seq_one_letter_code
_entity_poly.pdbx_strand_id
1 'polypeptide(L)'
;MKLRLITLTAACAAMLATISTGYAQEPAGKDAGGNRHRHHNRGNALEHMTKNLDLTPEQQAKIGPILEQAKPQMEAARQESKEKMRAVRDNVRAQIRPILTQPQQQKWDAIQKAREDMRKARKALRAAEEQ
;
A
#
# COMPACT_ATOMS: atom_id res chain seq x y z
N MET A 1 -35.05 -20.52 0.93
CA MET A 1 -34.61 -19.71 2.09
C MET A 1 -34.57 -18.24 1.67
N LYS A 2 -35.18 -17.37 2.47
CA LYS A 2 -35.62 -16.01 2.10
C LYS A 2 -34.42 -15.04 2.00
N LEU A 3 -34.22 -14.43 0.82
CA LEU A 3 -33.29 -13.31 0.63
C LEU A 3 -33.87 -12.05 1.29
N ARG A 4 -33.12 -11.43 2.20
CA ARG A 4 -33.48 -10.15 2.81
C ARG A 4 -32.80 -9.03 2.02
N LEU A 5 -33.59 -8.31 1.23
CA LEU A 5 -33.25 -7.01 0.66
C LEU A 5 -33.11 -5.99 1.81
N ILE A 6 -31.95 -5.37 1.95
CA ILE A 6 -31.75 -4.21 2.81
C ILE A 6 -31.54 -3.01 1.89
N THR A 7 -32.64 -2.34 1.58
CA THR A 7 -32.68 -0.96 1.10
C THR A 7 -32.39 -0.04 2.28
N LEU A 8 -31.31 0.72 2.23
CA LEU A 8 -31.11 1.85 3.16
C LEU A 8 -30.78 3.11 2.38
N THR A 9 -31.66 4.06 2.61
CA THR A 9 -31.99 5.26 1.84
C THR A 9 -30.92 6.32 1.93
N ALA A 10 -30.61 6.93 0.78
CA ALA A 10 -29.85 8.17 0.70
C ALA A 10 -30.66 9.31 1.34
N ALA A 11 -30.15 9.90 2.42
CA ALA A 11 -30.62 11.18 2.95
C ALA A 11 -29.62 12.26 2.53
N CYS A 12 -29.85 12.88 1.37
CA CYS A 12 -29.25 14.17 1.03
C CYS A 12 -30.19 15.26 1.57
N ALA A 13 -29.85 15.84 2.71
CA ALA A 13 -30.44 17.11 3.15
C ALA A 13 -29.36 18.18 3.07
N ALA A 14 -29.48 19.01 2.04
CA ALA A 14 -28.70 20.22 1.86
C ALA A 14 -29.08 21.25 2.92
N MET A 15 -28.07 21.89 3.53
CA MET A 15 -28.24 23.23 4.09
C MET A 15 -27.08 24.11 3.62
N LEU A 16 -27.40 24.94 2.63
CA LEU A 16 -26.67 26.16 2.29
C LEU A 16 -27.25 27.28 3.14
N ALA A 17 -26.44 27.88 4.01
CA ALA A 17 -26.68 29.20 4.57
C ALA A 17 -25.36 29.97 4.55
N THR A 18 -25.31 30.96 3.65
CA THR A 18 -24.25 31.95 3.49
C THR A 18 -24.38 33.05 4.54
N ILE A 19 -23.32 33.34 5.29
CA ILE A 19 -23.08 34.66 5.90
C ILE A 19 -21.62 35.04 5.68
N SER A 20 -21.40 36.22 5.10
CA SER A 20 -20.10 36.80 4.78
C SER A 20 -19.57 37.68 5.92
N THR A 21 -18.24 37.88 5.90
CA THR A 21 -17.38 38.84 6.64
C THR A 21 -16.85 38.43 8.02
N GLY A 22 -15.59 37.98 8.01
CA GLY A 22 -14.50 38.68 8.71
C GLY A 22 -14.14 38.26 10.13
N TYR A 23 -13.36 37.19 10.29
CA TYR A 23 -12.24 37.14 11.25
C TYR A 23 -11.10 36.30 10.67
N ALA A 24 -9.89 36.81 10.88
CA ALA A 24 -8.65 36.22 10.46
C ALA A 24 -8.22 35.04 11.37
N GLN A 25 -7.46 34.15 10.75
CA GLN A 25 -6.37 33.34 11.31
C GLN A 25 -6.72 32.13 12.20
N GLU A 26 -6.48 30.95 11.64
CA GLU A 26 -5.44 30.06 12.16
C GLU A 26 -4.68 29.43 10.98
N PRO A 27 -3.34 29.42 10.96
CA PRO A 27 -2.61 28.59 10.03
C PRO A 27 -2.86 27.13 10.44
N ALA A 28 -3.74 26.45 9.72
CA ALA A 28 -3.92 25.01 9.89
C ALA A 28 -2.55 24.33 9.79
N GLY A 29 -2.20 23.60 10.85
CA GLY A 29 -0.88 23.07 11.13
C GLY A 29 -0.24 22.37 9.94
N LYS A 30 1.07 22.59 9.80
CA LYS A 30 1.98 21.73 9.05
C LYS A 30 2.15 20.41 9.80
N ASP A 31 1.08 19.63 9.88
CA ASP A 31 1.11 18.26 10.38
C ASP A 31 0.58 17.30 9.30
N ALA A 32 1.12 17.42 8.09
CA ALA A 32 1.04 16.34 7.11
C ALA A 32 2.13 15.32 7.42
N GLY A 33 1.87 14.53 8.47
CA GLY A 33 2.65 13.36 8.84
C GLY A 33 2.91 12.45 7.64
N GLY A 34 4.18 12.30 7.31
CA GLY A 34 4.65 11.43 6.24
C GLY A 34 6.03 10.83 6.51
N ASN A 35 6.51 10.84 7.75
CA ASN A 35 7.71 10.10 8.13
C ASN A 35 7.41 8.58 8.18
N ARG A 36 7.18 7.95 7.02
CA ARG A 36 7.11 6.47 6.89
C ARG A 36 7.68 6.00 5.56
N HIS A 37 8.86 6.49 5.20
CA HIS A 37 9.82 5.65 4.49
C HIS A 37 10.93 5.25 5.46
N ARG A 38 10.51 4.55 6.53
CA ARG A 38 11.34 3.50 7.10
C ARG A 38 11.52 2.50 5.98
N HIS A 39 12.55 2.73 5.15
CA HIS A 39 13.22 1.68 4.41
C HIS A 39 13.34 0.56 5.42
N HIS A 40 12.54 -0.49 5.21
CA HIS A 40 12.67 -1.67 6.02
C HIS A 40 14.11 -2.07 5.81
N ASN A 41 14.89 -1.96 6.87
CA ASN A 41 16.20 -2.51 6.99
C ASN A 41 16.06 -3.95 6.53
N ARG A 42 16.38 -4.23 5.26
CA ARG A 42 16.59 -5.58 4.77
C ARG A 42 17.99 -5.98 5.21
N GLY A 43 18.31 -5.71 6.48
CA GLY A 43 19.47 -6.29 7.13
C GLY A 43 19.30 -7.81 7.10
N ASN A 44 20.41 -8.52 7.15
CA ASN A 44 20.41 -9.97 7.24
C ASN A 44 19.49 -10.38 8.41
N ALA A 45 18.48 -11.23 8.16
CA ALA A 45 17.53 -11.64 9.20
C ALA A 45 18.26 -12.25 10.41
N LEU A 46 19.39 -12.93 10.17
CA LEU A 46 20.26 -13.45 11.21
C LEU A 46 20.91 -12.35 12.04
N GLU A 47 21.36 -11.26 11.42
CA GLU A 47 21.98 -10.12 12.11
C GLU A 47 20.97 -9.41 13.02
N HIS A 48 19.73 -9.24 12.55
CA HIS A 48 18.65 -8.70 13.35
C HIS A 48 18.31 -9.58 14.55
N MET A 49 18.22 -10.89 14.36
CA MET A 49 17.99 -11.83 15.46
C MET A 49 19.16 -11.84 16.43
N THR A 50 20.38 -11.79 15.93
CA THR A 50 21.61 -11.76 16.73
C THR A 50 21.64 -10.56 17.65
N LYS A 51 21.38 -9.36 17.11
CA LYS A 51 21.39 -8.12 17.89
C LYS A 51 20.27 -8.04 18.93
N ASN A 52 19.11 -8.61 18.63
CA ASN A 52 17.94 -8.50 19.52
C ASN A 52 17.87 -9.59 20.58
N LEU A 53 18.53 -10.73 20.35
CA LEU A 53 18.48 -11.92 21.21
C LEU A 53 19.86 -12.29 21.76
N ASP A 54 20.88 -11.47 21.50
CA ASP A 54 22.28 -11.70 21.88
C ASP A 54 22.79 -13.10 21.50
N LEU A 55 22.54 -13.51 20.24
CA LEU A 55 22.82 -14.88 19.80
C LEU A 55 24.31 -15.21 19.84
N THR A 56 24.67 -16.34 20.43
CA THR A 56 26.04 -16.86 20.43
C THR A 56 26.48 -17.30 19.02
N PRO A 57 27.80 -17.41 18.74
CA PRO A 57 28.28 -17.91 17.45
C PRO A 57 27.71 -19.29 17.08
N GLU A 58 27.55 -20.16 18.07
CA GLU A 58 26.99 -21.51 17.90
C GLU A 58 25.50 -21.47 17.53
N GLN A 59 24.72 -20.55 18.12
CA GLN A 59 23.32 -20.35 17.76
C GLN A 59 23.19 -19.78 16.35
N GLN A 60 24.03 -18.81 16.00
CA GLN A 60 24.05 -18.22 14.66
C GLN A 60 24.35 -19.28 13.59
N ALA A 61 25.34 -20.14 13.84
CA ALA A 61 25.72 -21.24 12.95
C ALA A 61 24.57 -22.25 12.72
N LYS A 62 23.70 -22.45 13.73
CA LYS A 62 22.52 -23.32 13.61
C LYS A 62 21.34 -22.64 12.91
N ILE A 63 21.13 -21.34 13.14
CA ILE A 63 19.98 -20.60 12.61
C ILE A 63 20.20 -20.20 11.14
N GLY A 64 21.42 -19.85 10.75
CA GLY A 64 21.75 -19.43 9.39
C GLY A 64 21.19 -20.35 8.29
N PRO A 65 21.50 -21.66 8.31
CA PRO A 65 21.00 -22.61 7.33
C PRO A 65 19.46 -22.72 7.29
N ILE A 66 18.78 -22.59 8.43
CA ILE A 66 17.31 -22.62 8.51
C ILE A 66 16.72 -21.43 7.75
N LEU A 67 17.30 -20.23 7.94
CA LEU A 67 16.86 -19.02 7.24
C LEU A 67 17.14 -19.12 5.73
N GLU A 68 18.31 -19.63 5.32
CA GLU A 68 18.64 -19.85 3.91
C GLU A 68 17.66 -20.82 3.24
N GLN A 69 17.34 -21.94 3.90
CA GLN A 69 16.37 -22.91 3.39
C GLN A 69 14.96 -22.33 3.27
N ALA A 70 14.59 -21.39 4.15
CA ALA A 70 13.28 -20.74 4.12
C ALA A 70 13.14 -19.67 3.03
N LYS A 71 14.23 -19.06 2.54
CA LYS A 71 14.21 -18.00 1.53
C LYS A 71 13.35 -18.33 0.29
N PRO A 72 13.54 -19.47 -0.42
CA PRO A 72 12.74 -19.77 -1.60
C PRO A 72 11.24 -19.92 -1.29
N GLN A 73 10.88 -20.48 -0.12
CA GLN A 73 9.48 -20.61 0.29
C GLN A 73 8.85 -19.25 0.56
N MET A 74 9.58 -18.35 1.22
CA MET A 74 9.13 -16.99 1.46
C MET A 74 8.93 -16.20 0.16
N GLU A 75 9.85 -16.32 -0.79
CA GLU A 75 9.72 -15.66 -2.10
C GLU A 75 8.54 -16.22 -2.91
N ALA A 76 8.31 -17.53 -2.88
CA ALA A 76 7.14 -18.15 -3.51
C ALA A 76 5.84 -17.62 -2.91
N ALA A 77 5.71 -17.63 -1.57
CA ALA A 77 4.53 -17.10 -0.88
C ALA A 77 4.31 -15.61 -1.16
N ARG A 78 5.39 -14.83 -1.24
CA ARG A 78 5.33 -13.41 -1.60
C ARG A 78 4.80 -13.19 -3.01
N GLN A 79 5.26 -13.98 -3.97
CA GLN A 79 4.83 -13.86 -5.37
C GLN A 79 3.36 -14.28 -5.52
N GLU A 80 2.93 -15.37 -4.90
CA GLU A 80 1.54 -15.82 -4.90
C GLU A 80 0.61 -14.75 -4.28
N SER A 81 0.98 -14.23 -3.11
CA SER A 81 0.21 -13.16 -2.43
C SER A 81 0.08 -11.91 -3.30
N LYS A 82 1.15 -11.53 -4.01
CA LYS A 82 1.16 -10.39 -4.92
C LYS A 82 0.23 -10.59 -6.11
N GLU A 83 0.14 -11.79 -6.65
CA GLU A 83 -0.79 -12.13 -7.74
C GLU A 83 -2.25 -12.11 -7.28
N LYS A 84 -2.55 -12.75 -6.13
CA LYS A 84 -3.89 -12.69 -5.52
C LYS A 84 -4.32 -11.25 -5.26
N MET A 85 -3.45 -10.46 -4.66
CA MET A 85 -3.72 -9.05 -4.38
C MET A 85 -3.92 -8.22 -5.66
N ARG A 86 -3.21 -8.55 -6.75
CA ARG A 86 -3.44 -7.91 -8.06
C ARG A 86 -4.85 -8.24 -8.55
N ALA A 87 -5.25 -9.50 -8.53
CA ALA A 87 -6.58 -9.92 -8.98
C ALA A 87 -7.70 -9.22 -8.18
N VAL A 88 -7.57 -9.13 -6.85
CA VAL A 88 -8.52 -8.39 -6.00
C VAL A 88 -8.62 -6.93 -6.42
N ARG A 89 -7.47 -6.25 -6.62
CA ARG A 89 -7.45 -4.86 -7.07
C ARG A 89 -8.09 -4.69 -8.45
N ASP A 90 -7.83 -5.60 -9.38
CA ASP A 90 -8.39 -5.56 -10.74
C ASP A 90 -9.91 -5.73 -10.70
N ASN A 91 -10.41 -6.64 -9.86
CA ASN A 91 -11.84 -6.84 -9.65
C ASN A 91 -12.52 -5.60 -9.03
N VAL A 92 -11.95 -5.02 -7.97
CA VAL A 92 -12.46 -3.78 -7.34
C VAL A 92 -12.47 -2.64 -8.36
N ARG A 93 -11.41 -2.51 -9.18
CA ARG A 93 -11.36 -1.52 -10.26
C ARG A 93 -12.48 -1.71 -11.27
N ALA A 94 -12.73 -2.95 -11.70
CA ALA A 94 -13.81 -3.26 -12.65
C ALA A 94 -15.20 -2.91 -12.09
N GLN A 95 -15.43 -3.09 -10.78
CA GLN A 95 -16.69 -2.73 -10.13
C GLN A 95 -16.86 -1.21 -9.97
N ILE A 96 -15.79 -0.47 -9.67
CA ILE A 96 -15.86 0.99 -9.47
C ILE A 96 -16.03 1.73 -10.80
N ARG A 97 -15.33 1.31 -11.85
CA ARG A 97 -15.27 2.02 -13.14
C ARG A 97 -16.66 2.41 -13.71
N PRO A 98 -17.68 1.52 -13.78
CA PRO A 98 -18.99 1.88 -14.33
C PRO A 98 -19.78 2.87 -13.46
N ILE A 99 -19.42 3.06 -12.19
CA ILE A 99 -20.08 4.02 -11.28
C ILE A 99 -19.55 5.45 -11.53
N LEU A 100 -18.37 5.57 -12.15
CA LEU A 100 -17.75 6.86 -12.42
C LEU A 100 -18.33 7.51 -13.67
N THR A 101 -18.53 8.83 -13.61
CA THR A 101 -18.81 9.65 -14.80
C THR A 101 -17.62 9.63 -15.78
N GLN A 102 -17.85 9.95 -17.05
CA GLN A 102 -16.78 9.94 -18.06
C GLN A 102 -15.57 10.83 -17.69
N PRO A 103 -15.73 12.08 -17.19
CA PRO A 103 -14.58 12.86 -16.75
C PRO A 103 -13.83 12.24 -15.56
N GLN A 104 -14.54 11.59 -14.64
CA GLN A 104 -13.93 10.88 -13.50
C GLN A 104 -13.16 9.65 -13.95
N GLN A 105 -13.66 8.89 -14.93
CA GLN A 105 -12.97 7.75 -15.51
C GLN A 105 -11.63 8.19 -16.15
N GLN A 106 -11.63 9.26 -16.93
CA GLN A 106 -10.42 9.81 -17.54
C GLN A 106 -9.37 10.21 -16.48
N LYS A 107 -9.79 10.93 -15.44
CA LYS A 107 -8.91 11.32 -14.33
C LYS A 107 -8.37 10.08 -13.60
N TRP A 108 -9.21 9.08 -13.39
CA TRP A 108 -8.82 7.86 -12.69
C TRP A 108 -7.81 7.04 -13.49
N ASP A 109 -8.01 6.89 -14.81
CA ASP A 109 -7.08 6.20 -15.71
C ASP A 109 -5.70 6.88 -15.72
N ALA A 110 -5.67 8.22 -15.74
CA ALA A 110 -4.42 8.98 -15.65
C ALA A 110 -3.68 8.72 -14.33
N ILE A 111 -4.40 8.66 -13.21
CA ILE A 111 -3.83 8.32 -11.90
C ILE A 111 -3.26 6.90 -11.90
N GLN A 112 -3.98 5.93 -12.46
CA GLN A 112 -3.49 4.55 -12.54
C GLN A 112 -2.22 4.46 -13.39
N LYS A 113 -2.22 5.11 -14.56
CA LYS A 113 -1.07 5.15 -15.45
C LYS A 113 0.16 5.75 -14.76
N ALA A 114 0.01 6.90 -14.10
CA ALA A 114 1.11 7.53 -13.38
C ALA A 114 1.70 6.60 -12.29
N ARG A 115 0.85 5.88 -11.56
CA ARG A 115 1.30 4.90 -10.55
C ARG A 115 2.07 3.74 -11.18
N GLU A 116 1.60 3.23 -12.32
CA GLU A 116 2.27 2.13 -13.02
C GLU A 116 3.63 2.56 -13.58
N ASP A 117 3.71 3.74 -14.18
CA ASP A 117 4.93 4.29 -14.75
C ASP A 117 5.97 4.55 -13.64
N MET A 118 5.55 5.13 -12.50
CA MET A 118 6.42 5.28 -11.31
C MET A 118 6.92 3.93 -10.79
N ARG A 119 6.09 2.89 -10.79
CA ARG A 119 6.50 1.55 -10.37
C ARG A 119 7.53 0.95 -11.35
N LYS A 120 7.34 1.13 -12.65
CA LYS A 120 8.29 0.67 -13.68
C LYS A 120 9.62 1.41 -13.55
N ALA A 121 9.60 2.72 -13.42
CA ALA A 121 10.80 3.54 -13.23
C ALA A 121 11.61 3.10 -12.00
N ARG A 122 10.95 2.89 -10.85
CA ARG A 122 11.62 2.37 -9.64
C ARG A 122 12.23 0.99 -9.81
N LYS A 123 11.60 0.12 -10.62
CA LYS A 123 12.16 -1.21 -10.91
C LYS A 123 13.37 -1.11 -11.82
N ALA A 124 13.30 -0.28 -12.85
CA ALA A 124 14.43 -0.04 -13.77
C ALA A 124 15.62 0.53 -13.02
N LEU A 125 15.39 1.51 -12.12
CA LEU A 125 16.43 2.08 -11.28
C LEU A 125 17.13 1.01 -10.42
N ARG A 126 16.37 0.17 -9.71
CA ARG A 126 16.96 -0.91 -8.91
C ARG A 126 17.76 -1.91 -9.74
N ALA A 127 17.25 -2.28 -10.91
CA ALA A 127 17.96 -3.19 -11.81
C ALA A 127 19.26 -2.58 -12.34
N ALA A 128 19.32 -1.25 -12.51
CA ALA A 128 20.53 -0.54 -12.91
C ALA A 128 21.52 -0.35 -11.76
N GLU A 129 21.04 -0.23 -10.51
CA GLU A 129 21.89 -0.17 -9.30
C GLU A 129 22.51 -1.54 -8.93
N GLU A 130 21.91 -2.64 -9.41
CA GLU A 130 22.37 -4.02 -9.18
C GLU A 130 23.35 -4.53 -10.28
N GLN A 131 23.69 -3.69 -11.28
CA GLN A 131 24.65 -3.98 -12.37
C GLN A 131 25.98 -3.27 -12.14
#